data_AF-A0A5M8A359-F1
#
_entry.id   AF-A0A5M8A359-F1
#
_cell.length_a   1.000
_cell.length_b   1.000
_cell.length_c   1.000
_cell.angle_alpha   90.00
_cell.angle_beta   90.00
_cell.angle_gamma   90.00
#
_symmetry.space_group_name_H-M   'P 1'
#
loop_
_entity.id
_entity.type
_entity.pdbx_description
1 polymer ?
#
loop_
_entity_poly.entity_id
_entity_poly.type
_entity_poly.pdbx_seq_one_letter_code
_entity_poly.pdbx_strand_id
1 'polypeptide(L)'
;MSFSLPERIDPRHCIVTKQYAIYTPPMHAMIEQMGEWIDQQRPGGYIYGASRLGKSRCVQWYVGKVLEERFSAVVPLVVWSRRPDSHSNEAAFWHQILMASHFEFVNPAKVPKRVEAA
;
A
#
# COMPACT_ATOMS: atom_id res chain seq x y z
N MET A 1 31.74 -5.03 -10.53
CA MET A 1 31.63 -4.21 -11.74
C MET A 1 30.85 -2.96 -11.38
N SER A 2 31.48 -1.79 -11.37
CA SER A 2 30.77 -0.51 -11.22
C SER A 2 30.23 -0.10 -12.58
N PHE A 3 28.90 -0.05 -12.72
CA PHE A 3 28.25 0.47 -13.90
C PHE A 3 28.10 1.99 -13.74
N SER A 4 28.82 2.78 -14.54
CA SER A 4 28.63 4.23 -14.59
C SER A 4 27.57 4.58 -15.62
N LEU A 5 26.60 5.41 -15.24
CA LEU A 5 25.60 5.95 -16.16
C LEU A 5 26.26 7.03 -17.05
N PRO A 6 25.93 7.10 -18.35
CA PRO A 6 26.31 8.23 -19.20
C PRO A 6 25.81 9.56 -18.64
N GLU A 7 26.57 10.65 -18.78
CA GLU A 7 26.24 11.98 -18.21
C GLU A 7 24.86 12.51 -18.60
N ARG A 8 24.36 12.14 -19.78
CA ARG A 8 23.05 12.55 -20.30
C ARG A 8 21.85 11.85 -19.64
N ILE A 9 22.07 10.80 -18.85
CA ILE A 9 20.99 10.03 -18.22
C ILE A 9 20.88 10.46 -16.76
N ASP A 10 19.77 11.09 -16.41
CA ASP A 10 19.43 11.39 -15.01
C ASP A 10 19.31 10.07 -14.21
N PRO A 11 20.10 9.87 -13.13
CA PRO A 11 19.97 8.72 -12.25
C PRO A 11 18.57 8.55 -11.64
N ARG A 12 17.77 9.62 -11.56
CA ARG A 12 16.38 9.62 -11.06
C ARG A 12 15.36 9.20 -12.12
N HIS A 13 15.78 9.02 -13.38
CA HIS A 13 14.89 8.62 -14.45
C HIS A 13 14.21 7.28 -14.14
N CYS A 14 12.91 7.16 -14.44
CA CYS A 14 12.09 6.02 -14.01
C CYS A 14 12.56 4.66 -14.55
N ILE A 15 13.21 4.64 -15.72
CA ILE A 15 13.87 3.45 -16.28
C ILE A 15 15.07 3.01 -15.42
N VAL A 16 15.84 3.97 -14.90
CA VAL A 16 17.02 3.71 -14.06
C VAL A 16 16.59 3.24 -12.68
N THR A 17 15.64 3.95 -12.05
CA THR A 17 15.09 3.58 -10.74
C THR A 17 14.22 2.33 -10.79
N LYS A 18 13.78 1.92 -11.98
CA LYS A 18 12.77 0.87 -12.22
C LYS A 18 11.45 1.16 -11.47
N GLN A 19 11.24 2.43 -11.14
CA GLN A 19 10.03 2.94 -10.53
C GLN A 19 9.13 3.53 -11.62
N TYR A 20 8.62 2.65 -12.48
CA TYR A 20 7.52 2.98 -13.39
C TYR A 20 6.49 1.84 -13.41
N ALA A 21 5.27 2.24 -13.74
CA ALA A 21 4.12 1.38 -13.93
C ALA A 21 3.26 2.05 -15.00
N ILE A 22 2.53 1.24 -15.74
CA ILE A 22 1.59 1.69 -16.76
C ILE A 22 0.22 1.30 -16.24
N TYR A 23 -0.73 2.22 -16.33
CA TYR A 23 -2.11 1.91 -15.98
C TYR A 23 -2.68 0.92 -17.00
N THR A 24 -3.28 -0.17 -16.54
CA THR A 24 -3.76 -1.26 -17.42
C THR A 24 -5.24 -1.58 -17.18
N PRO A 25 -5.94 -2.19 -18.15
CA PRO A 25 -7.33 -2.60 -17.96
C PRO A 25 -7.58 -3.51 -16.74
N PRO A 26 -6.72 -4.49 -16.40
CA PRO A 26 -6.89 -5.27 -15.16
C PRO A 26 -6.79 -4.41 -13.89
N MET A 27 -5.95 -3.38 -13.88
CA MET A 27 -5.87 -2.43 -12.77
C MET A 27 -7.14 -1.60 -12.66
N HIS A 28 -7.69 -1.17 -13.81
CA HIS A 28 -8.96 -0.46 -13.86
C HIS A 28 -10.09 -1.29 -13.25
N ALA A 29 -10.28 -2.52 -13.71
CA ALA A 29 -11.31 -3.41 -13.17
C ALA A 29 -11.14 -3.68 -11.66
N MET A 30 -9.88 -3.85 -11.21
CA MET A 30 -9.58 -4.01 -9.78
C MET A 30 -10.01 -2.79 -8.96
N ILE A 31 -9.68 -1.58 -9.41
CA ILE A 31 -9.99 -0.33 -8.71
C ILE A 31 -11.49 -0.02 -8.78
N GLU A 32 -12.13 -0.28 -9.92
CA GLU A 32 -13.57 -0.13 -10.10
C GLU A 32 -14.34 -0.99 -9.09
N GLN A 33 -13.94 -2.26 -8.96
CA GLN A 33 -14.52 -3.19 -7.98
C GLN A 33 -14.34 -2.69 -6.53
N MET A 34 -13.18 -2.12 -6.20
CA MET A 34 -12.96 -1.51 -4.88
C MET A 34 -13.86 -0.29 -4.66
N GLY A 35 -14.03 0.54 -5.68
CA GLY A 35 -14.95 1.68 -5.61
C GLY A 35 -16.41 1.27 -5.41
N GLU A 36 -16.85 0.19 -6.07
CA GLU A 36 -18.19 -0.38 -5.82
C GLU A 36 -18.36 -0.86 -4.39
N TRP A 37 -17.33 -1.46 -3.78
CA TRP A 37 -17.39 -1.86 -2.37
C TRP A 37 -17.55 -0.66 -1.45
N ILE A 38 -16.90 0.46 -1.77
CA ILE A 38 -17.02 1.71 -1.02
C ILE A 38 -18.44 2.29 -1.18
N ASP A 39 -18.96 2.38 -2.40
CA ASP A 39 -20.33 2.87 -2.67
C ASP A 39 -21.40 2.06 -1.95
N GLN A 40 -21.23 0.73 -1.90
CA GLN A 40 -22.14 -0.19 -1.24
C GLN A 40 -21.90 -0.31 0.27
N GLN A 41 -20.94 0.43 0.82
CA GLN A 41 -20.52 0.36 2.23
C GLN A 41 -20.22 -1.07 2.68
N ARG A 42 -19.61 -1.88 1.80
CA ARG A 42 -19.21 -3.24 2.15
C ARG A 42 -18.10 -3.20 3.21
N PRO A 43 -18.09 -4.15 4.15
CA PRO A 43 -17.07 -4.20 5.21
C PRO A 43 -15.64 -4.42 4.68
N GLY A 44 -15.50 -4.95 3.46
CA GLY A 44 -14.22 -5.13 2.80
C GLY A 44 -14.30 -6.18 1.68
N GLY A 45 -13.14 -6.55 1.16
CA GLY A 45 -13.02 -7.60 0.14
C GLY A 45 -11.60 -8.12 -0.01
N TYR A 46 -11.47 -9.29 -0.62
CA TYR A 46 -10.19 -9.94 -0.88
C TYR A 46 -9.80 -9.78 -2.34
N ILE A 47 -8.64 -9.16 -2.59
CA ILE A 47 -8.02 -9.11 -3.92
C ILE A 47 -6.93 -10.19 -3.96
N TYR A 48 -7.12 -11.18 -4.83
CA TYR A 48 -6.21 -12.33 -4.97
C TYR A 48 -5.78 -12.53 -6.42
N GLY A 49 -4.89 -13.51 -6.63
CA GLY A 49 -4.32 -13.84 -7.93
C GLY A 49 -2.84 -14.17 -7.82
N ALA A 50 -2.25 -14.67 -8.90
CA ALA A 50 -0.85 -15.10 -8.90
C ALA A 50 0.13 -14.01 -8.42
N SER A 51 1.19 -14.43 -7.74
CA SER A 51 2.22 -13.53 -7.23
C SER A 51 2.93 -12.81 -8.40
N ARG A 52 3.49 -11.63 -8.13
CA ARG A 52 4.26 -10.81 -9.10
C ARG A 52 3.47 -10.26 -10.30
N LEU A 53 2.13 -10.29 -10.27
CA LEU A 53 1.27 -9.63 -11.26
C LEU A 53 1.03 -8.13 -11.00
N GLY A 54 1.87 -7.47 -10.19
CA GLY A 54 1.77 -6.02 -9.99
C GLY A 54 0.68 -5.53 -9.03
N LYS A 55 -0.07 -6.42 -8.35
CA LYS A 55 -1.13 -6.05 -7.38
C LYS A 55 -0.69 -4.98 -6.37
N SER A 56 0.44 -5.19 -5.71
CA SER A 56 0.97 -4.23 -4.72
C SER A 56 1.36 -2.89 -5.34
N ARG A 57 1.92 -2.90 -6.57
CA ARG A 57 2.26 -1.65 -7.29
C ARG A 57 1.00 -0.88 -7.70
N CYS A 58 -0.05 -1.60 -8.10
CA CYS A 58 -1.35 -0.99 -8.41
C CYS A 58 -1.92 -0.24 -7.21
N VAL A 59 -1.93 -0.90 -6.04
CA VAL A 59 -2.40 -0.29 -4.78
C VAL A 59 -1.58 0.95 -4.45
N GLN A 60 -0.25 0.85 -4.49
CA GLN A 60 0.61 1.95 -4.08
C GLN A 60 0.49 3.19 -4.98
N TRP A 61 0.26 3.04 -6.28
CA TRP A 61 0.45 4.14 -7.23
C TRP A 61 -0.82 4.65 -7.90
N TYR A 62 -1.89 3.83 -7.95
CA TYR A 62 -3.08 4.18 -8.71
C TYR A 62 -4.38 4.16 -7.91
N VAL A 63 -4.52 3.25 -6.93
CA VAL A 63 -5.79 3.13 -6.17
C VAL A 63 -6.20 4.45 -5.54
N GLY A 64 -5.32 5.11 -4.79
CA GLY A 64 -5.64 6.37 -4.11
C GLY A 64 -6.12 7.43 -5.10
N LYS A 65 -5.27 7.76 -6.09
CA LYS A 65 -5.57 8.78 -7.10
C LYS A 65 -6.88 8.52 -7.85
N VAL A 66 -7.10 7.29 -8.32
CA VAL A 66 -8.30 6.97 -9.13
C VAL A 66 -9.56 7.00 -8.28
N LEU A 67 -9.50 6.58 -7.01
CA LEU A 67 -10.65 6.69 -6.11
C LEU A 67 -10.93 8.14 -5.70
N GLU A 68 -9.89 8.95 -5.48
CA GLU A 68 -10.05 10.39 -5.24
C GLU A 68 -10.75 11.09 -6.41
N GLU A 69 -10.35 10.78 -7.65
CA GLU A 69 -11.00 11.28 -8.87
C GLU A 69 -12.47 10.82 -8.94
N ARG A 70 -12.75 9.52 -8.68
CA ARG A 70 -14.11 8.96 -8.69
C ARG A 70 -15.04 9.65 -7.68
N PHE A 71 -14.58 9.84 -6.45
CA PHE A 71 -15.41 10.37 -5.36
C PHE A 71 -15.36 11.90 -5.25
N SER A 72 -14.49 12.57 -6.02
CA SER A 72 -14.24 14.02 -5.88
C SER A 72 -13.96 14.42 -4.44
N ALA A 73 -13.26 13.56 -3.71
CA ALA A 73 -13.02 13.66 -2.28
C ALA A 73 -11.63 13.08 -1.94
N VAL A 74 -11.06 13.51 -0.82
CA VAL A 74 -9.83 12.92 -0.30
C VAL A 74 -10.11 11.50 0.18
N VAL A 75 -9.37 10.52 -0.35
CA VAL A 75 -9.51 9.10 0.01
C VAL A 75 -8.26 8.67 0.78
N PRO A 76 -8.31 8.58 2.12
CA PRO A 76 -7.15 8.17 2.90
C PRO A 76 -6.80 6.71 2.59
N LEU A 77 -5.64 6.49 1.98
CA LEU A 77 -5.13 5.16 1.65
C LEU A 77 -4.02 4.76 2.64
N VAL A 78 -4.32 3.79 3.50
CA VAL A 78 -3.35 3.19 4.42
C VAL A 78 -2.91 1.84 3.88
N VAL A 79 -1.62 1.69 3.57
CA VAL A 79 -1.05 0.43 3.09
C VAL A 79 -0.22 -0.21 4.19
N TRP A 80 -0.73 -1.32 4.75
CA TRP A 80 -0.01 -2.13 5.72
C TRP A 80 0.42 -3.46 5.11
N SER A 81 1.69 -3.83 5.31
CA SER A 81 2.25 -5.11 4.85
C SER A 81 2.66 -5.95 6.04
N ARG A 82 1.95 -7.06 6.26
CA ARG A 82 2.26 -8.01 7.33
C ARG A 82 3.59 -8.70 7.05
N ARG A 83 4.52 -8.63 8.00
CA ARG A 83 5.80 -9.33 7.92
C ARG A 83 5.68 -10.79 8.43
N PRO A 84 6.46 -11.74 7.89
CA PRO A 84 6.40 -13.14 8.31
C PRO A 84 6.76 -13.38 9.80
N ASP A 85 7.64 -12.54 10.35
CA ASP A 85 8.10 -12.54 11.75
C ASP A 85 7.12 -11.83 12.72
N SER A 86 5.97 -11.37 12.22
CA SER A 86 4.94 -10.73 13.03
C SER A 86 4.18 -11.77 13.86
N HIS A 87 4.78 -12.19 14.98
CA HIS A 87 4.09 -12.91 16.05
C HIS A 87 3.03 -11.98 16.65
N SER A 88 1.77 -12.20 16.27
CA SER A 88 0.70 -11.21 16.33
C SER A 88 -0.04 -11.31 17.65
N ASN A 89 0.40 -10.54 18.65
CA ASN A 89 -0.54 -10.11 19.68
C ASN A 89 -1.31 -8.88 19.17
N GLU A 90 -2.51 -8.67 19.70
CA GLU A 90 -3.41 -7.61 19.25
C GLU A 90 -2.78 -6.22 19.39
N ALA A 91 -2.05 -5.98 20.48
CA ALA A 91 -1.35 -4.71 20.71
C ALA A 91 -0.30 -4.41 19.62
N ALA A 92 0.43 -5.42 19.15
CA ALA A 92 1.39 -5.30 18.07
C ALA A 92 0.70 -5.04 16.73
N PHE A 93 -0.45 -5.66 16.48
CA PHE A 93 -1.26 -5.37 15.29
C PHE A 93 -1.69 -3.91 15.26
N TRP A 94 -2.31 -3.41 16.33
CA TRP A 94 -2.75 -2.00 16.39
C TRP A 94 -1.58 -1.02 16.27
N HIS A 95 -0.44 -1.30 16.91
CA HIS A 95 0.76 -0.48 16.76
C HIS A 95 1.25 -0.43 15.31
N GLN A 96 1.24 -1.55 14.58
CA GLN A 96 1.62 -1.58 13.16
C GLN A 96 0.65 -0.78 12.27
N ILE A 97 -0.65 -0.80 12.55
CA ILE A 97 -1.64 0.00 11.82
C ILE A 97 -1.44 1.49 12.10
N LEU A 98 -1.16 1.89 13.35
CA LEU A 98 -0.83 3.28 13.71
C LEU A 98 0.44 3.76 12.98
N MET A 99 1.46 2.90 12.89
CA MET A 99 2.68 3.21 12.14
C MET A 99 2.39 3.37 10.64
N ALA A 100 1.61 2.46 10.06
CA ALA A 100 1.28 2.49 8.63
C ALA A 100 0.38 3.66 8.23
N SER A 101 -0.49 4.12 9.14
CA SER A 101 -1.36 5.28 8.93
C SER A 101 -0.69 6.62 9.20
N HIS A 102 0.59 6.63 9.59
CA HIS A 102 1.30 7.84 10.00
C HIS A 102 0.58 8.64 11.09
N PHE A 103 -0.03 7.92 12.05
CA PHE A 103 -0.76 8.55 13.14
C PHE A 103 0.15 9.44 13.99
N GLU A 104 -0.28 10.67 14.28
CA GLU A 104 0.53 11.71 14.92
C GLU A 104 1.17 11.27 16.24
N PHE A 105 0.44 10.50 17.06
CA PHE A 105 0.91 10.08 18.38
C PHE A 105 1.56 8.70 18.40
N VAL A 106 1.88 8.14 17.24
CA VAL A 106 2.57 6.85 17.20
C VAL A 106 4.01 7.01 17.69
N ASN A 107 4.43 6.14 18.61
CA ASN A 107 5.82 6.08 19.07
C ASN A 107 6.53 4.89 18.40
N PRO A 108 7.46 5.14 17.45
CA PRO A 108 8.17 4.07 16.74
C PRO A 108 9.07 3.23 17.66
N ALA A 109 9.57 3.82 18.75
CA ALA A 109 10.49 3.16 19.68
C ALA A 109 9.76 2.33 20.76
N LYS A 110 8.43 2.47 20.87
CA LYS A 110 7.65 1.74 21.86
C LYS A 110 7.42 0.31 21.38
N VAL A 111 8.03 -0.65 22.08
CA VAL A 111 7.74 -2.07 21.87
C VAL A 111 6.31 -2.36 22.37
N PRO A 112 5.44 -2.99 21.57
CA PRO A 112 4.10 -3.36 22.01
C PRO A 112 4.19 -4.31 23.21
N LYS A 113 3.63 -3.89 24.36
CA LYS A 113 3.56 -4.77 25.53
C LYS A 113 2.61 -5.92 25.22
N ARG A 114 3.05 -7.15 25.52
CA ARG A 114 2.19 -8.34 25.47
C ARG A 114 1.03 -8.10 26.44
N VAL A 115 -0.19 -7.99 25.93
CA VAL A 115 -1.39 -8.08 26.76
C VAL A 115 -1.50 -9.56 27.11
N GLU A 116 -1.28 -9.91 28.37
CA GLU A 116 -1.60 -11.25 28.85
C GLU A 116 -3.11 -11.46 28.68
N ALA A 117 -3.49 -12.59 28.08
CA ALA A 117 -4.89 -12.96 27.95
C ALA A 117 -5.46 -13.16 29.37
N ALA A 118 -6.47 -12.38 29.71
CA ALA A 118 -7.30 -12.59 30.89
C ALA A 118 -8.27 -13.75 30.65
#